data_AF-A0A9E1UXD1-F1
#
_entry.id   AF-A0A9E1UXD1-F1
#
_cell.length_a   1.000
_cell.length_b   1.000
_cell.length_c   1.000
_cell.angle_alpha   90.00
_cell.angle_beta   90.00
_cell.angle_gamma   90.00
#
_symmetry.space_group_name_H-M   'P 1'
#
loop_
_entity.id
_entity.type
_entity.pdbx_description
1 polymer ?
#
loop_
_entity_poly.entity_id
_entity_poly.type
_entity_poly.pdbx_seq_one_letter_code
_entity_poly.pdbx_strand_id
1 'polypeptide(L)'
;MDDLLKISEAAMELGVTPLTVRRHIYKGLIQSQPTAGGHHRIPRSEIARLRQGTCDTPPPDPRGTGVCDRRLRKLEQDVATLQKQLAVMAHSCTFLAHAAEENGYTPVPRPSPARTLEVLGPGCPACDKLAELAEAVVADLALPDVQVKRVKGLDEIVAYGPMLTPALIIEGKLVSSGIVPSKRRLARMVQTALPNAAQPAAKPRSWLWKRS
;
A
#
# COMPACT_ATOMS: atom_id res chain seq x y z
N MET A 1 19.75 32.52 16.83
CA MET A 1 20.15 33.04 15.51
C MET A 1 20.53 31.84 14.68
N ASP A 2 19.81 31.58 13.58
CA ASP A 2 20.12 30.42 12.73
C ASP A 2 21.43 30.66 11.98
N ASP A 3 22.44 29.83 12.26
CA ASP A 3 23.68 29.83 11.48
C ASP A 3 23.37 29.40 10.04
N LEU A 4 23.74 30.25 9.09
CA LEU A 4 23.54 30.05 7.66
C LEU A 4 24.75 29.35 7.04
N LEU A 5 24.60 28.07 6.69
CA LEU A 5 25.64 27.26 6.07
C LEU A 5 25.69 27.45 4.55
N LYS A 6 26.90 27.30 3.99
CA LYS A 6 27.09 27.19 2.54
C LYS A 6 26.60 25.82 2.05
N ILE A 7 26.29 25.73 0.75
CA ILE A 7 25.86 24.47 0.12
C ILE A 7 26.88 23.35 0.33
N SER A 8 28.18 23.65 0.27
CA SER A 8 29.25 22.68 0.48
C SER A 8 29.29 22.15 1.91
N GLU A 9 29.09 23.01 2.91
CA GLU A 9 29.07 22.66 4.33
C GLU A 9 27.84 21.81 4.65
N ALA A 10 26.66 22.24 4.17
CA ALA A 10 25.43 21.46 4.25
C ALA A 10 25.55 20.07 3.60
N ALA A 11 26.22 20.00 2.44
CA ALA A 11 26.45 18.73 1.74
C ALA A 11 27.33 17.77 2.55
N MET A 12 28.37 18.29 3.22
CA MET A 12 29.21 17.50 4.12
C MET A 12 28.43 16.99 5.34
N GLU A 13 27.61 17.84 5.97
CA GLU A 13 26.82 17.44 7.14
C GLU A 13 25.73 16.40 6.81
N LEU A 14 25.20 16.43 5.59
CA LEU A 14 24.20 15.48 5.09
C LEU A 14 24.83 14.23 4.45
N GLY A 15 26.14 14.21 4.22
CA GLY A 15 26.83 13.12 3.53
C GLY A 15 26.43 12.96 2.06
N VAL A 16 26.05 14.04 1.38
CA VAL A 16 25.62 14.06 -0.03
C VAL A 16 26.50 14.98 -0.88
N THR A 17 26.40 14.86 -2.21
CA THR A 17 27.11 15.77 -3.12
C THR A 17 26.47 17.17 -3.14
N PRO A 18 27.25 18.27 -3.25
CA PRO A 18 26.70 19.64 -3.35
C PRO A 18 25.69 19.84 -4.48
N LEU A 19 25.83 19.11 -5.60
CA LEU A 19 24.85 19.13 -6.70
C LEU A 19 23.49 18.57 -6.30
N THR A 20 23.48 17.55 -5.44
CA THR A 20 22.25 16.97 -4.89
C THR A 20 21.52 18.01 -4.06
N VAL A 21 22.23 18.71 -3.17
CA VAL A 21 21.66 19.80 -2.37
C VAL A 21 21.09 20.90 -3.27
N ARG A 22 21.84 21.34 -4.28
CA ARG A 22 21.37 22.35 -5.24
C ARG A 22 20.12 21.91 -6.01
N ARG A 23 20.07 20.65 -6.45
CA ARG A 23 18.89 20.08 -7.11
C ARG A 23 17.66 20.08 -6.20
N HIS A 24 17.83 19.74 -4.93
CA HIS A 24 16.72 19.67 -3.96
C HIS A 24 16.23 21.06 -3.55
N ILE A 25 17.10 22.07 -3.54
CA ILE A 25 16.71 23.49 -3.39
C ILE A 25 15.77 23.90 -4.53
N TYR A 26 16.14 23.64 -5.80
CA TYR A 26 15.29 23.98 -6.95
C TYR A 26 13.96 23.22 -6.97
N LYS A 27 13.92 22.02 -6.39
CA LYS A 27 12.69 21.23 -6.23
C LYS A 27 11.83 21.68 -5.03
N GLY A 28 12.30 22.64 -4.22
CA GLY A 28 11.60 23.11 -3.03
C GLY A 28 11.64 22.14 -1.84
N LEU A 29 12.54 21.16 -1.86
CA LEU A 29 12.66 20.12 -0.81
C LEU A 29 13.58 20.55 0.34
N ILE A 30 14.49 21.48 0.08
CA ILE A 30 15.40 22.08 1.06
C ILE A 30 15.15 23.58 1.13
N GLN A 31 14.90 24.11 2.31
CA GLN A 31 14.81 25.55 2.52
C GLN A 31 16.18 26.19 2.33
N SER A 32 16.21 27.26 1.53
CA SER A 32 17.39 28.08 1.38
C SER A 32 17.02 29.55 1.36
N GLN A 33 17.92 30.37 1.85
CA GLN A 33 17.85 31.82 1.77
C GLN A 33 18.86 32.29 0.71
N PRO A 34 18.43 33.04 -0.32
CA PRO A 34 19.37 33.67 -1.24
C PRO A 34 20.07 34.83 -0.52
N THR A 35 21.39 34.94 -0.68
CA THR A 35 22.12 36.15 -0.29
C THR A 35 21.98 37.22 -1.36
N ALA A 36 22.33 38.47 -1.05
CA ALA A 36 22.40 39.56 -2.05
C ALA A 36 23.27 39.21 -3.29
N GLY A 37 24.24 38.29 -3.13
CA GLY A 37 25.08 37.77 -4.21
C GLY A 37 24.51 36.56 -4.96
N GLY A 38 23.23 36.21 -4.78
CA GLY A 38 22.56 35.14 -5.52
C GLY A 38 22.97 33.71 -5.12
N HIS A 39 23.73 33.55 -4.05
CA HIS A 39 24.10 32.22 -3.54
C HIS A 39 23.10 31.73 -2.49
N HIS A 40 22.74 30.46 -2.55
CA HIS A 40 21.90 29.85 -1.52
C HIS A 40 22.68 29.65 -0.21
N ARG A 41 22.01 29.91 0.91
CA ARG A 41 22.43 29.55 2.27
C ARG A 41 21.36 28.69 2.91
N ILE A 42 21.77 27.65 3.63
CA ILE A 42 20.86 26.70 4.25
C ILE A 42 20.97 26.88 5.77
N PRO A 43 19.87 27.13 6.49
CA PRO A 43 19.93 27.27 7.94
C PRO A 43 20.25 25.92 8.60
N ARG A 44 21.02 25.93 9.70
CA ARG A 44 21.35 24.70 10.44
C ARG A 44 20.13 23.94 10.95
N SER A 45 19.06 24.64 11.30
CA SER A 45 17.77 24.05 11.67
C SER A 45 17.19 23.17 10.55
N GLU A 46 17.39 23.57 9.30
CA GLU A 46 16.98 22.77 8.13
C GLU A 46 17.84 21.51 7.96
N ILE A 47 19.15 21.61 8.18
CA ILE A 47 20.03 20.42 8.16
C ILE A 47 19.67 19.45 9.29
N ALA A 48 19.40 19.97 10.50
CA ALA A 48 18.97 19.17 11.64
C ALA A 48 17.65 18.43 11.35
N ARG A 49 16.66 19.11 10.75
CA ARG A 49 15.40 18.51 10.29
C ARG A 49 15.65 17.37 9.28
N LEU A 50 16.47 17.61 8.27
CA LEU A 50 16.79 16.63 7.24
C LEU A 50 17.51 15.39 7.82
N ARG A 51 18.36 15.59 8.83
CA ARG A 51 19.03 14.48 9.54
C ARG A 51 18.09 13.67 10.43
N GLN A 52 17.07 14.29 11.00
CA GLN A 52 16.06 13.63 11.83
C GLN A 52 15.07 12.79 11.03
N GLY A 53 15.08 12.87 9.70
CA GLY A 53 14.34 11.96 8.83
C GLY A 53 12.82 12.14 8.86
N THR A 54 12.30 13.28 9.36
CA THR A 54 10.87 13.62 9.27
C THR A 54 10.54 13.97 7.82
N CYS A 55 10.28 12.95 7.00
CA CYS A 55 9.98 13.08 5.58
C CYS A 55 8.54 13.53 5.29
N ASP A 56 7.70 13.70 6.31
CA ASP A 56 6.25 13.85 6.12
C ASP A 56 5.75 15.30 6.11
N THR A 57 6.60 16.30 6.38
CA THR A 57 6.17 17.71 6.31
C THR A 57 7.10 18.51 5.40
N PRO A 58 6.62 18.95 4.22
CA PRO A 58 7.38 19.89 3.41
C PRO A 58 7.56 21.20 4.19
N PRO A 59 8.70 21.89 3.99
CA PRO A 59 8.96 23.15 4.66
C PRO A 59 7.90 24.22 4.34
N PRO A 60 7.56 25.11 5.29
CA PRO A 60 6.73 26.28 4.98
C PRO A 60 7.41 27.15 3.90
N ASP A 61 6.65 27.58 2.89
CA ASP A 61 7.16 28.34 1.73
C ASP A 61 7.71 29.71 2.18
N PRO A 62 9.00 30.01 1.94
CA PRO A 62 9.62 31.29 2.33
C PRO A 62 9.09 32.51 1.55
N ARG A 63 8.29 32.32 0.49
CA ARG A 63 7.78 33.42 -0.34
C ARG A 63 6.48 34.05 0.17
N GLY A 64 5.87 33.54 1.24
CA GLY A 64 4.66 34.12 1.82
C GLY A 64 3.48 34.25 0.84
N THR A 65 3.52 33.60 -0.32
CA THR A 65 2.36 33.52 -1.20
C THR A 65 1.48 32.43 -0.65
N GLY A 66 0.41 32.83 0.04
CA GLY A 66 -0.72 31.98 0.44
C GLY A 66 -1.47 31.41 -0.76
N VAL A 67 -0.77 30.63 -1.59
CA VAL A 67 -1.33 29.67 -2.50
C VAL A 67 -1.30 28.36 -1.70
N CYS A 68 -2.26 28.10 -0.82
CA CYS A 68 -3.59 27.69 -1.26
C CYS A 68 -4.66 27.84 -0.16
N ASP A 69 -4.88 29.01 0.43
CA ASP A 69 -6.00 29.13 1.39
C ASP A 69 -7.37 29.01 0.67
N ARG A 70 -7.47 29.48 -0.59
CA ARG A 70 -8.66 29.25 -1.45
C ARG A 70 -8.78 27.82 -1.99
N ARG A 71 -7.67 27.17 -2.32
CA ARG A 71 -7.68 25.81 -2.88
C ARG A 71 -7.91 24.77 -1.79
N LEU A 72 -7.38 25.01 -0.58
CA LEU A 72 -7.66 24.22 0.61
C LEU A 72 -9.13 24.39 1.02
N ARG A 73 -9.64 25.62 1.12
CA ARG A 73 -11.08 25.85 1.36
C ARG A 73 -11.98 25.23 0.30
N LYS A 74 -11.56 25.26 -0.97
CA LYS A 74 -12.28 24.60 -2.06
C LYS A 74 -12.25 23.07 -1.93
N LEU A 75 -11.09 22.50 -1.61
CA LEU A 75 -10.97 21.06 -1.34
C LEU A 75 -11.78 20.65 -0.10
N GLU A 76 -11.80 21.45 0.96
CA GLU A 76 -12.63 21.21 2.15
C GLU A 76 -14.13 21.27 1.82
N GLN A 77 -14.54 22.23 0.98
CA GLN A 77 -15.92 22.33 0.47
C GLN A 77 -16.27 21.16 -0.45
N ASP A 78 -15.35 20.73 -1.32
CA ASP A 78 -15.52 19.59 -2.21
C ASP A 78 -15.63 18.30 -1.38
N VAL A 79 -14.78 18.11 -0.36
CA VAL A 79 -14.86 16.98 0.59
C VAL A 79 -16.18 16.98 1.35
N ALA A 80 -16.64 18.13 1.85
CA ALA A 80 -17.93 18.24 2.53
C ALA A 80 -19.12 17.94 1.60
N THR A 81 -19.01 18.31 0.32
CA THR A 81 -20.03 18.02 -0.71
C THR A 81 -20.06 16.53 -1.04
N LEU A 82 -18.88 15.92 -1.21
CA LEU A 82 -18.75 14.47 -1.43
C LEU A 82 -19.26 13.67 -0.23
N GLN A 83 -19.01 14.11 1.00
CA GLN A 83 -19.55 13.47 2.21
C GLN A 83 -21.08 13.52 2.25
N LYS A 84 -21.70 14.64 1.87
CA LYS A 84 -23.16 14.76 1.76
C LYS A 84 -23.73 13.86 0.65
N GLN A 85 -23.07 13.81 -0.51
CA GLN A 85 -23.45 12.91 -1.60
C GLN A 85 -23.34 11.44 -1.20
N LEU A 86 -22.25 11.06 -0.51
CA LEU A 86 -22.05 9.72 0.03
C LEU A 86 -23.13 9.36 1.04
N ALA A 87 -23.56 10.29 1.90
CA ALA A 87 -24.67 10.07 2.82
C ALA A 87 -25.98 9.77 2.07
N VAL A 88 -26.32 10.54 1.02
CA VAL A 88 -27.50 10.27 0.19
C VAL A 88 -27.40 8.91 -0.51
N MET A 89 -26.23 8.60 -1.07
CA MET A 89 -25.99 7.29 -1.71
C MET A 89 -26.04 6.13 -0.71
N ALA A 90 -25.58 6.32 0.53
CA ALA A 90 -25.66 5.32 1.59
C ALA A 90 -27.11 5.05 2.01
N HIS A 91 -27.97 6.07 2.05
CA HIS A 91 -29.40 5.91 2.32
C HIS A 91 -30.13 5.22 1.15
N SER A 92 -29.75 5.51 -0.11
CA SER A 92 -30.26 4.75 -1.26
C SER A 92 -29.73 3.31 -1.29
N CYS A 93 -28.50 3.07 -0.85
CA CYS A 93 -27.90 1.75 -0.77
C CYS A 93 -28.45 0.91 0.39
N THR A 94 -28.91 1.51 1.49
CA THR A 94 -29.60 0.76 2.56
C THR A 94 -30.99 0.32 2.10
N PHE A 95 -31.69 1.18 1.34
CA PHE A 95 -32.95 0.82 0.68
C PHE A 95 -32.75 -0.28 -0.39
N LEU A 96 -31.68 -0.19 -1.18
CA LEU A 96 -31.32 -1.22 -2.16
C LEU A 96 -30.75 -2.51 -1.53
N ALA A 97 -30.11 -2.43 -0.37
CA ALA A 97 -29.62 -3.60 0.36
C ALA A 97 -30.79 -4.42 0.94
N HIS A 98 -31.84 -3.76 1.44
CA HIS A 98 -33.08 -4.47 1.79
C HIS A 98 -33.78 -5.07 0.57
N ALA A 99 -33.80 -4.37 -0.57
CA ALA A 99 -34.35 -4.90 -1.82
C ALA A 99 -33.53 -6.09 -2.41
N ALA A 100 -32.24 -6.19 -2.09
CA ALA A 100 -31.38 -7.30 -2.49
C ALA A 100 -31.68 -8.59 -1.70
N GLU A 101 -32.08 -8.48 -0.42
CA GLU A 101 -32.53 -9.63 0.39
C GLU A 101 -33.86 -10.21 -0.13
N GLU A 102 -34.79 -9.38 -0.59
CA GLU A 102 -36.07 -9.84 -1.16
C GLU A 102 -35.92 -10.54 -2.53
N ASN A 103 -34.83 -10.26 -3.27
CA ASN A 103 -34.54 -10.87 -4.58
C ASN A 103 -33.56 -12.06 -4.53
N GLY A 104 -33.23 -12.58 -3.35
CA GLY A 104 -32.38 -13.77 -3.22
C GLY A 104 -30.91 -13.57 -3.61
N TYR A 105 -30.41 -12.33 -3.58
CA TYR A 105 -28.99 -12.05 -3.82
C TYR A 105 -28.22 -12.26 -2.52
N THR A 106 -27.68 -13.47 -2.30
CA THR A 106 -26.82 -13.73 -1.15
C THR A 106 -25.55 -12.86 -1.25
N PRO A 107 -25.30 -11.96 -0.30
CA PRO A 107 -24.09 -11.15 -0.31
C PRO A 107 -22.86 -12.07 -0.18
N VAL A 108 -21.88 -11.83 -1.06
CA VAL A 108 -20.57 -12.51 -1.09
C VAL A 108 -20.00 -12.57 0.33
N PRO A 109 -19.64 -13.75 0.88
CA PRO A 109 -19.11 -13.86 2.23
C PRO A 109 -17.87 -12.95 2.34
N ARG A 110 -17.92 -12.03 3.30
CA ARG A 110 -16.81 -11.12 3.56
C ARG A 110 -15.59 -11.94 3.98
N PRO A 111 -14.38 -11.56 3.52
CA PRO A 111 -13.17 -12.28 3.87
C PRO A 111 -13.02 -12.36 5.39
N SER A 112 -12.92 -13.59 5.91
CA SER A 112 -12.65 -13.81 7.34
C SER A 112 -11.23 -13.33 7.67
N PRO A 113 -11.00 -12.63 8.80
CA PRO A 113 -9.70 -12.05 9.16
C PRO A 113 -8.66 -13.08 9.65
N ALA A 114 -8.92 -14.38 9.48
CA ALA A 114 -8.00 -15.42 9.89
C ALA A 114 -7.00 -15.72 8.75
N ARG A 115 -5.76 -16.09 9.12
CA ARG A 115 -4.73 -16.57 8.19
C ARG A 115 -5.13 -17.96 7.66
N THR A 116 -6.14 -18.02 6.80
CA THR A 116 -6.65 -19.25 6.20
C THR A 116 -6.31 -19.31 4.72
N LEU A 117 -6.03 -20.52 4.27
CA LEU A 117 -5.72 -20.83 2.89
C LEU A 117 -6.75 -21.86 2.42
N GLU A 118 -7.69 -21.42 1.61
CA GLU A 118 -8.86 -22.20 1.21
C GLU A 118 -8.71 -22.66 -0.24
N VAL A 119 -8.84 -23.96 -0.46
CA VAL A 119 -8.86 -24.56 -1.80
C VAL A 119 -10.30 -24.91 -2.14
N LEU A 120 -10.84 -24.21 -3.14
CA LEU A 120 -12.19 -24.41 -3.65
C LEU A 120 -12.18 -25.41 -4.81
N GLY A 121 -12.94 -26.51 -4.67
CA GLY A 121 -13.21 -27.39 -5.80
C GLY A 121 -14.03 -28.64 -5.45
N PRO A 122 -14.78 -29.18 -6.41
CA PRO A 122 -15.68 -30.32 -6.20
C PRO A 122 -14.97 -31.67 -5.99
N GLY A 123 -13.64 -31.70 -5.85
CA GLY A 123 -12.86 -32.93 -5.67
C GLY A 123 -12.28 -33.52 -6.96
N CYS A 124 -11.83 -32.66 -7.87
CA CYS A 124 -11.11 -33.07 -9.08
C CYS A 124 -9.63 -33.41 -8.79
N PRO A 125 -8.93 -34.21 -9.63
CA PRO A 125 -7.51 -34.54 -9.42
C PRO A 125 -6.60 -33.29 -9.37
N ALA A 126 -6.95 -32.25 -10.13
CA ALA A 126 -6.25 -30.96 -10.10
C ALA A 126 -6.47 -30.19 -8.79
N CYS A 127 -7.65 -30.36 -8.17
CA CYS A 127 -8.05 -29.75 -6.91
C CYS A 127 -7.27 -30.41 -5.76
N ASP A 128 -7.12 -31.74 -5.78
CA ASP A 128 -6.31 -32.49 -4.82
C ASP A 128 -4.83 -32.09 -4.90
N LYS A 129 -4.28 -32.04 -6.12
CA LYS A 129 -2.90 -31.60 -6.36
C LYS A 129 -2.64 -30.18 -5.85
N LEU A 130 -3.59 -29.28 -6.00
CA LEU A 130 -3.46 -27.91 -5.49
C LEU A 130 -3.43 -27.87 -3.95
N ALA A 131 -4.24 -28.72 -3.29
CA ALA A 131 -4.26 -28.83 -1.84
C ALA A 131 -2.93 -29.39 -1.30
N GLU A 132 -2.41 -30.47 -1.89
CA GLU A 132 -1.11 -31.03 -1.51
C GLU A 132 0.04 -30.03 -1.71
N LEU A 133 0.03 -29.30 -2.84
CA LEU A 133 1.02 -28.25 -3.09
C LEU A 133 0.91 -27.10 -2.09
N ALA A 134 -0.30 -26.74 -1.69
CA ALA A 134 -0.54 -25.70 -0.69
C ALA A 134 0.00 -26.11 0.68
N GLU A 135 -0.28 -27.33 1.13
CA GLU A 135 0.25 -27.89 2.39
C GLU A 135 1.78 -27.93 2.38
N ALA A 136 2.38 -28.40 1.28
CA ALA A 136 3.83 -28.41 1.12
C ALA A 136 4.45 -27.01 1.16
N VAL A 137 3.79 -26.00 0.57
CA VAL A 137 4.26 -24.61 0.59
C VAL A 137 4.13 -24.00 1.99
N VAL A 138 3.06 -24.29 2.72
CA VAL A 138 2.89 -23.83 4.11
C VAL A 138 3.97 -24.42 5.01
N ALA A 139 4.29 -25.72 4.84
CA ALA A 139 5.38 -26.38 5.54
C ALA A 139 6.75 -25.77 5.20
N ASP A 140 7.03 -25.54 3.91
CA ASP A 140 8.30 -24.94 3.46
C ASP A 140 8.49 -23.49 3.97
N LEU A 141 7.40 -22.72 4.06
CA LEU A 141 7.43 -21.34 4.53
C LEU A 141 7.40 -21.20 6.06
N ALA A 142 7.33 -22.33 6.79
CA ALA A 142 7.26 -22.39 8.24
C ALA A 142 6.20 -21.42 8.81
N LEU A 143 4.97 -21.50 8.27
CA LEU A 143 3.83 -20.69 8.70
C LEU A 143 2.89 -21.53 9.59
N PRO A 144 3.15 -21.69 10.90
CA PRO A 144 2.36 -22.55 11.78
C PRO A 144 0.93 -22.04 12.01
N ASP A 145 0.69 -20.74 11.80
CA ASP A 145 -0.62 -20.12 12.01
C ASP A 145 -1.56 -20.29 10.80
N VAL A 146 -1.07 -20.81 9.68
CA VAL A 146 -1.85 -20.91 8.43
C VAL A 146 -2.53 -22.26 8.34
N GLN A 147 -3.87 -22.25 8.39
CA GLN A 147 -4.67 -23.47 8.20
C GLN A 147 -5.07 -23.64 6.73
N VAL A 148 -4.82 -24.83 6.18
CA VAL A 148 -5.28 -25.21 4.84
C VAL A 148 -6.64 -25.88 4.95
N LYS A 149 -7.68 -25.23 4.42
CA LYS A 149 -9.06 -25.76 4.41
C LYS A 149 -9.46 -26.16 2.99
N ARG A 150 -10.00 -27.36 2.86
CA ARG A 150 -10.54 -27.88 1.58
C ARG A 150 -12.04 -27.67 1.56
N VAL A 151 -12.53 -26.86 0.63
CA VAL A 151 -13.95 -26.55 0.48
C VAL A 151 -14.51 -27.31 -0.69
N LYS A 152 -15.39 -28.28 -0.38
CA LYS A 152 -16.09 -29.12 -1.37
C LYS A 152 -17.56 -28.72 -1.57
N GLY A 153 -18.12 -27.91 -0.65
CA GLY A 153 -19.51 -27.46 -0.73
C GLY A 153 -19.71 -26.57 -1.96
N LEU A 154 -20.65 -26.94 -2.83
CA LEU A 154 -20.97 -26.17 -4.04
C LEU A 154 -21.44 -24.75 -3.68
N ASP A 155 -22.20 -24.60 -2.59
CA ASP A 155 -22.72 -23.31 -2.13
C ASP A 155 -21.58 -22.36 -1.74
N GLU A 156 -20.57 -22.85 -1.02
CA GLU A 156 -19.37 -22.05 -0.66
C GLU A 156 -18.57 -21.67 -1.92
N ILE A 157 -18.44 -22.58 -2.89
CA ILE A 157 -17.72 -22.31 -4.15
C ILE A 157 -18.43 -21.19 -4.94
N VAL A 158 -19.75 -21.29 -5.10
CA VAL A 158 -20.55 -20.29 -5.82
C VAL A 158 -20.54 -18.95 -5.08
N ALA A 159 -20.59 -18.97 -3.75
CA ALA A 159 -20.57 -17.77 -2.93
C ALA A 159 -19.31 -16.92 -3.15
N TYR A 160 -18.14 -17.54 -3.36
CA TYR A 160 -16.91 -16.83 -3.71
C TYR A 160 -16.80 -16.43 -5.19
N GLY A 161 -17.65 -16.98 -6.06
CA GLY A 161 -17.74 -16.63 -7.47
C GLY A 161 -16.46 -16.84 -8.32
N PRO A 162 -15.67 -17.91 -8.17
CA PRO A 162 -14.57 -18.17 -9.09
C PRO A 162 -15.13 -18.43 -10.50
N MET A 163 -14.58 -17.79 -11.53
CA MET A 163 -14.97 -18.07 -12.92
C MET A 163 -14.67 -19.52 -13.34
N LEU A 164 -13.61 -20.11 -12.77
CA LEU A 164 -13.14 -21.46 -13.08
C LEU A 164 -12.55 -22.11 -11.83
N THR A 165 -12.89 -23.38 -11.57
CA THR A 165 -12.28 -24.21 -10.52
C THR A 165 -11.20 -25.10 -11.12
N PRO A 166 -10.08 -25.37 -10.43
CA PRO A 166 -9.81 -25.11 -9.00
C PRO A 166 -9.48 -23.65 -8.70
N ALA A 167 -9.89 -23.17 -7.52
CA ALA A 167 -9.60 -21.82 -7.06
C ALA A 167 -8.89 -21.82 -5.71
N LEU A 168 -7.97 -20.86 -5.54
CA LEU A 168 -7.18 -20.65 -4.33
C LEU A 168 -7.57 -19.32 -3.71
N ILE A 169 -7.94 -19.37 -2.45
CA ILE A 169 -8.31 -18.22 -1.63
C ILE A 169 -7.31 -18.09 -0.48
N ILE A 170 -6.86 -16.86 -0.22
CA ILE A 170 -5.98 -16.53 0.89
C ILE A 170 -6.62 -15.37 1.66
N GLU A 171 -6.86 -15.55 2.96
CA GLU A 171 -7.56 -14.57 3.82
C GLU A 171 -8.88 -14.08 3.19
N GLY A 172 -9.66 -15.02 2.63
CA GLY A 172 -10.94 -14.75 1.97
C GLY A 172 -10.85 -13.96 0.65
N LYS A 173 -9.64 -13.72 0.11
CA LYS A 173 -9.43 -13.11 -1.20
C LYS A 173 -9.11 -14.18 -2.25
N LEU A 174 -9.77 -14.11 -3.40
CA LEU A 174 -9.46 -14.96 -4.55
C LEU A 174 -8.12 -14.56 -5.17
N VAL A 175 -7.14 -15.47 -5.14
CA VAL A 175 -5.77 -15.22 -5.60
C VAL A 175 -5.46 -15.93 -6.93
N SER A 176 -6.07 -17.09 -7.16
CA SER A 176 -5.93 -17.85 -8.41
C SER A 176 -7.21 -18.61 -8.72
N SER A 177 -7.56 -18.72 -10.01
CA SER A 177 -8.72 -19.48 -10.49
C SER A 177 -8.40 -20.19 -11.80
N GLY A 178 -8.86 -21.44 -11.94
CA GLY A 178 -8.82 -22.23 -13.18
C GLY A 178 -7.49 -22.91 -13.52
N ILE A 179 -6.39 -22.56 -12.86
CA ILE A 179 -5.06 -23.13 -13.15
C ILE A 179 -4.38 -23.53 -11.84
N VAL A 180 -3.73 -24.70 -11.85
CA VAL A 180 -2.85 -25.14 -10.76
C VAL A 180 -1.46 -24.49 -10.94
N PRO A 181 -1.07 -23.51 -10.09
CA PRO A 181 0.24 -22.90 -10.17
C PRO A 181 1.37 -23.88 -9.82
N SER A 182 2.57 -23.62 -10.32
CA SER A 182 3.77 -24.34 -9.88
C SER A 182 4.13 -24.00 -8.43
N LYS A 183 4.82 -24.90 -7.72
CA LYS A 183 5.23 -24.73 -6.30
C LYS A 183 5.90 -23.37 -6.04
N ARG A 184 6.82 -22.95 -6.92
CA ARG A 184 7.50 -21.64 -6.84
C ARG A 184 6.54 -20.45 -7.03
N ARG A 185 5.55 -20.56 -7.91
CA ARG A 185 4.55 -19.50 -8.12
C ARG A 185 3.62 -19.42 -6.92
N LEU A 186 3.18 -20.57 -6.41
CA LEU A 186 2.33 -20.67 -5.24
C LEU A 186 3.00 -20.04 -4.00
N ALA A 187 4.26 -20.37 -3.73
CA ALA A 187 5.03 -19.76 -2.64
C ALA A 187 5.12 -18.23 -2.75
N ARG A 188 5.33 -17.68 -3.95
CA ARG A 188 5.33 -16.21 -4.16
C ARG A 188 3.97 -15.59 -3.92
N MET A 189 2.89 -16.23 -4.37
CA MET A 189 1.53 -15.75 -4.14
C MET A 189 1.20 -15.72 -2.65
N VAL A 190 1.55 -16.79 -1.92
CA VAL A 190 1.40 -16.87 -0.46
C VAL A 190 2.24 -15.80 0.23
N GLN A 191 3.51 -15.61 -0.12
CA GLN A 191 4.37 -14.57 0.47
C GLN A 191 3.88 -13.14 0.20
N THR A 192 3.26 -12.90 -0.96
CA THR A 192 2.71 -11.58 -1.32
C THR A 192 1.41 -11.30 -0.56
N ALA A 193 0.56 -12.32 -0.39
CA ALA A 193 -0.71 -12.21 0.30
C ALA A 193 -0.54 -12.21 1.83
N LEU A 194 0.37 -13.02 2.36
CA LEU A 194 0.75 -13.12 3.76
C LEU A 194 2.19 -12.61 3.93
N PRO A 195 2.39 -11.29 4.01
CA PRO A 195 3.70 -10.75 4.35
C PRO A 195 4.04 -11.20 5.77
N ASN A 196 4.95 -12.16 5.90
CA ASN A 196 5.52 -12.51 7.18
C ASN A 196 6.25 -11.26 7.71
N ALA A 197 6.15 -10.95 9.01
CA ALA A 197 6.82 -9.79 9.61
C ALA A 197 8.36 -9.81 9.40
N ALA A 198 8.92 -10.98 9.08
CA ALA A 198 10.32 -11.20 8.72
C ALA A 198 10.69 -10.83 7.26
N GLN A 199 9.71 -10.54 6.39
CA GLN A 199 10.02 -9.96 5.08
C GLN A 199 10.18 -8.46 5.26
N PRO A 200 11.35 -7.87 4.94
CA PRO A 200 11.44 -6.43 4.86
C PRO A 200 10.44 -6.00 3.79
N ALA A 201 9.40 -5.27 4.22
CA ALA A 201 8.44 -4.59 3.35
C ALA A 201 9.19 -4.16 2.09
N ALA A 202 8.80 -4.72 0.93
CA ALA A 202 9.52 -4.60 -0.32
C ALA A 202 10.16 -3.23 -0.38
N LYS A 203 11.51 -3.18 -0.20
CA LYS A 203 12.24 -1.91 -0.01
C LYS A 203 11.65 -0.94 -1.01
N PRO A 204 11.06 0.20 -0.57
CA PRO A 204 10.46 1.15 -1.52
C PRO A 204 11.52 1.34 -2.56
N ARG A 205 11.23 0.98 -3.83
CA ARG A 205 12.23 0.89 -4.90
C ARG A 205 13.12 2.09 -4.71
N SER A 206 14.33 1.87 -4.19
CA SER A 206 15.18 2.96 -3.75
C SER A 206 15.76 3.48 -5.05
N TRP A 207 14.95 4.26 -5.74
CA TRP A 207 15.31 4.95 -6.94
C TRP A 207 16.45 5.86 -6.51
N LEU A 208 17.66 5.46 -6.91
CA LEU A 208 18.83 6.32 -7.09
C LEU A 208 19.52 6.81 -5.81
N TRP A 209 20.50 6.05 -5.31
CA TRP A 209 21.83 6.64 -4.97
C TRP A 209 22.94 5.64 -4.56
N LYS A 210 22.75 4.32 -4.57
CA LYS A 210 23.93 3.42 -4.51
C LYS A 210 24.62 3.37 -5.87
N ARG A 211 25.65 4.20 -6.02
CA ARG A 211 26.68 4.05 -7.04
C ARG A 211 28.00 3.73 -6.35
N SER A 212 28.76 2.86 -7.01
CA SER A 212 30.06 2.29 -6.72
C SER A 212 31.10 3.25 -6.17
#